data_AF-A0A3D1ST44-F1
#
_entry.id   AF-A0A3D1ST44-F1
#
_cell.length_a   1.000
_cell.length_b   1.000
_cell.length_c   1.000
_cell.angle_alpha   90.00
_cell.angle_beta   90.00
_cell.angle_gamma   90.00
#
_symmetry.space_group_name_H-M   'P 1'
#
loop_
_entity.id
_entity.type
_entity.pdbx_description
1 polymer ?
#
loop_
_entity_poly.entity_id
_entity_poly.type
_entity_poly.pdbx_seq_one_letter_code
_entity_poly.pdbx_strand_id
1 'polypeptide(L)' 'MEQLSLDDWIAREATPFSVDSPRTFNGAVDKVIASLGDSVELLGFGEALHGGKDILILRNRLFQRLVE' A
#
# COMPACT_ATOMS: atom_id res chain seq x y z
N MET A 1 30.01 0.18 14.05
CA MET A 1 28.80 0.76 13.42
C MET A 1 28.18 -0.38 12.63
N GLU A 2 27.08 -0.95 13.10
CA GLU A 2 26.40 -2.03 12.37
C GLU A 2 25.93 -1.49 11.02
N GLN A 3 26.30 -2.18 9.95
CA GLN A 3 25.93 -1.82 8.60
C GLN A 3 24.56 -2.47 8.33
N LEU A 4 23.48 -1.67 8.37
CA LEU A 4 22.16 -2.13 7.99
C LEU A 4 22.18 -2.50 6.50
N SER A 5 21.69 -3.69 6.13
CA SER A 5 21.47 -4.00 4.72
C SER A 5 20.29 -3.20 4.18
N LEU A 6 20.23 -3.05 2.85
CA LEU A 6 19.07 -2.45 2.20
C LEU A 6 17.78 -3.21 2.55
N ASP A 7 17.86 -4.54 2.63
CA ASP A 7 16.72 -5.39 2.95
C ASP A 7 16.25 -5.18 4.39
N ASP A 8 17.17 -5.02 5.35
CA ASP A 8 16.83 -4.70 6.74
C ASP A 8 16.13 -3.35 6.84
N TRP A 9 16.58 -2.37 6.06
CA TRP A 9 15.97 -1.06 6.01
C TRP A 9 14.57 -1.12 5.39
N ILE A 10 14.40 -1.80 4.24
CA ILE A 10 13.09 -1.99 3.61
C ILE A 10 12.13 -2.72 4.56
N ALA A 11 12.56 -3.80 5.19
CA ALA A 11 11.72 -4.57 6.11
C ALA A 11 11.27 -3.75 7.31
N ARG A 12 12.12 -2.84 7.80
CA ARG A 12 11.80 -1.96 8.93
C ARG A 12 10.82 -0.84 8.56
N GLU A 13 10.98 -0.23 7.39
CA GLU A 13 10.18 0.93 6.97
C GLU A 13 8.89 0.53 6.23
N ALA A 14 8.82 -0.70 5.69
CA ALA A 14 7.66 -1.18 4.96
C ALA A 14 6.39 -1.23 5.82
N THR A 15 5.24 -1.10 5.15
CA THR A 15 3.94 -1.38 5.76
C THR A 15 3.49 -2.77 5.27
N PRO A 16 3.66 -3.83 6.08
CA PRO A 16 3.25 -5.17 5.67
C PRO A 16 1.73 -5.29 5.67
N PHE A 17 1.19 -5.95 4.65
CA PHE A 17 -0.23 -6.28 4.55
C PHE A 17 -0.42 -7.61 3.83
N SER A 18 -1.55 -8.26 4.08
CA SER A 18 -2.05 -9.32 3.22
C SER A 18 -3.24 -8.77 2.44
N VAL A 19 -3.18 -8.88 1.11
CA VAL A 19 -4.29 -8.47 0.23
C VAL A 19 -5.57 -9.22 0.62
N ASP A 20 -5.47 -10.48 1.04
CA ASP A 20 -6.60 -11.36 1.38
C ASP A 20 -7.20 -11.16 2.77
N SER A 21 -6.59 -10.30 3.59
CA SER A 21 -7.11 -9.93 4.91
C SER A 21 -7.57 -8.47 4.90
N PRO A 22 -8.89 -8.22 4.79
CA PRO A 22 -9.43 -6.85 4.78
C PRO A 22 -8.96 -6.01 5.96
N ARG A 23 -8.82 -6.61 7.15
CA ARG A 23 -8.31 -5.91 8.33
C ARG A 23 -6.89 -5.38 8.12
N THR A 24 -5.97 -6.22 7.65
CA THR A 24 -4.57 -5.80 7.48
C THR A 24 -4.41 -4.88 6.27
N PHE A 25 -5.16 -5.14 5.20
CA PHE A 25 -5.13 -4.34 3.99
C PHE A 25 -5.68 -2.94 4.24
N ASN A 26 -6.88 -2.81 4.83
CA ASN A 26 -7.49 -1.51 5.09
C ASN A 26 -6.63 -0.68 6.05
N GLY A 27 -6.08 -1.30 7.10
CA GLY A 27 -5.17 -0.59 8.01
C GLY A 27 -3.89 -0.09 7.33
N ALA A 28 -3.35 -0.84 6.36
CA ALA A 28 -2.22 -0.39 5.57
C ALA A 28 -2.58 0.76 4.62
N VAL A 29 -3.75 0.68 3.96
CA VAL A 29 -4.27 1.77 3.12
C VAL A 29 -4.46 3.04 3.96
N ASP A 30 -5.09 2.94 5.13
CA ASP A 30 -5.33 4.09 6.02
C ASP A 30 -4.01 4.75 6.44
N LYS A 31 -3.00 3.95 6.78
CA LYS A 31 -1.66 4.45 7.12
C LYS A 31 -1.02 5.18 5.94
N VAL A 32 -1.13 4.66 4.72
CA VAL A 32 -0.61 5.32 3.51
C VAL A 32 -1.34 6.64 3.27
N ILE A 33 -2.67 6.65 3.28
CA ILE A 33 -3.45 7.88 3.03
C ILE A 33 -3.17 8.94 4.10
N ALA A 34 -3.13 8.57 5.37
CA ALA A 34 -2.77 9.49 6.45
C ALA A 34 -1.36 10.09 6.28
N SER A 35 -0.43 9.35 5.66
CA SER A 35 0.93 9.85 5.40
C SER A 35 1.02 10.88 4.28
N LEU A 36 0.01 10.96 3.40
CA LEU A 36 -0.02 11.92 2.30
C LEU A 36 -0.51 13.31 2.75
N GLY A 37 -1.16 13.39 3.91
CA GLY A 37 -1.72 14.61 4.48
C GLY A 37 -3.10 14.98 3.92
N ASP A 38 -3.76 15.94 4.57
CA ASP A 38 -5.18 16.27 4.33
C ASP A 38 -5.44 17.06 3.04
N SER A 39 -4.38 17.53 2.35
CA SER A 39 -4.49 18.37 1.15
C SER A 39 -4.46 17.57 -0.17
N VAL A 40 -4.49 16.24 -0.12
CA VAL A 40 -4.46 15.42 -1.33
C VAL A 40 -5.83 15.40 -2.00
N GLU A 41 -5.93 16.07 -3.14
CA GLU A 41 -7.14 16.11 -3.96
C GLU A 41 -7.15 15.06 -5.08
N LEU A 42 -5.98 14.53 -5.45
CA LEU A 42 -5.83 13.57 -6.55
C LEU A 42 -4.73 12.56 -6.25
N LEU A 43 -5.08 11.26 -6.26
CA LEU A 43 -4.15 10.15 -6.09
C LEU A 43 -3.95 9.40 -7.41
N GLY A 44 -2.72 9.40 -7.93
CA GLY A 44 -2.33 8.56 -9.06
C GLY A 44 -2.02 7.13 -8.61
N PHE A 45 -2.62 6.13 -9.26
CA PHE A 45 -2.34 4.72 -9.01
C PHE A 45 -1.84 4.04 -10.30
N GLY A 46 -0.59 3.58 -10.29
CA GLY A 46 0.07 2.92 -11.43
C GLY A 46 0.17 1.40 -11.27
N GLU A 47 0.16 0.68 -12.38
CA GLU A 47 0.38 -0.77 -12.43
C GLU A 47 1.73 -1.06 -13.10
N ALA A 48 2.59 -1.87 -12.49
CA ALA A 48 3.92 -2.18 -13.03
C ALA A 48 3.86 -3.03 -14.32
N LEU A 49 2.89 -3.93 -14.41
CA LEU A 49 2.60 -4.76 -15.59
C LEU A 49 1.08 -4.83 -15.79
N HIS A 50 0.63 -4.59 -17.02
CA HIS A 50 -0.80 -4.57 -17.32
C HIS A 50 -1.39 -5.99 -17.21
N GLY A 51 -2.48 -6.13 -16.43
CA GLY A 51 -3.31 -7.33 -16.41
C GLY A 51 -2.87 -8.45 -15.46
N GLY A 52 -1.93 -8.20 -14.54
CA GLY A 52 -1.62 -9.17 -13.48
C GLY A 52 -2.81 -9.37 -12.54
N LYS A 53 -3.20 -10.62 -12.27
CA LYS A 53 -4.36 -10.92 -11.40
C LYS A 53 -4.25 -10.26 -10.03
N ASP A 54 -3.07 -10.33 -9.41
CA ASP A 54 -2.87 -9.81 -8.06
C ASP A 54 -2.93 -8.29 -8.01
N ILE A 55 -2.41 -7.60 -9.03
CA ILE A 55 -2.51 -6.13 -9.12
C ILE A 55 -3.95 -5.69 -9.35
N LEU A 56 -4.74 -6.45 -10.12
CA LEU A 56 -6.17 -6.17 -10.32
C LEU A 56 -6.98 -6.35 -9.03
N ILE A 57 -6.70 -7.41 -8.25
CA ILE A 57 -7.32 -7.62 -6.93
C ILE A 57 -6.95 -6.50 -5.98
N LEU A 58 -5.66 -6.16 -5.90
CA LEU A 58 -5.16 -5.09 -5.05
C LEU A 58 -5.81 -3.74 -5.41
N ARG A 59 -5.85 -3.40 -6.70
CA ARG A 59 -6.46 -2.16 -7.19
C ARG A 59 -7.94 -2.06 -6.79
N ASN A 60 -8.70 -3.13 -7.01
CA ASN A 60 -10.14 -3.12 -6.71
C ASN A 60 -10.39 -2.97 -5.20
N ARG A 61 -9.61 -3.65 -4.35
CA ARG A 61 -9.71 -3.52 -2.89
C ARG A 61 -9.28 -2.13 -2.41
N LEU A 62 -8.23 -1.57 -3.01
CA LEU A 62 -7.77 -0.21 -2.72
C LEU A 62 -8.89 0.80 -3.01
N PHE A 63 -9.46 0.76 -4.21
CA PHE A 63 -10.53 1.68 -4.59
C PHE A 63 -11.77 1.52 -3.72
N GLN A 64 -12.13 0.30 -3.34
CA GLN A 64 -13.20 0.08 -2.37
C GLN A 64 -12.90 0.78 -1.03
N ARG A 65 -11.70 0.62 -0.48
CA ARG A 65 -11.35 1.26 0.80
C ARG A 65 -11.34 2.79 0.73
N LEU A 66 -10.96 3.37 -0.43
CA LEU A 66 -10.88 4.83 -0.60
C LEU A 66 -12.25 5.52 -0.70
N VAL A 67 -13.33 4.76 -0.96
CA VAL A 67 -14.70 5.31 -1.04
C VAL A 67 -15.56 4.99 0.18
N GLU A 68 -15.03 4.19 1.12
CA GLU A 68 -15.67 3.83 2.41
C GLU A 68 -15.29 4.81 3.53
#